data_AF-A0A535Y8E8-F1
#
_entry.id   AF-A0A535Y8E8-F1
#
_cell.length_a   1.000
_cell.length_b   1.000
_cell.length_c   1.000
_cell.angle_alpha   90.00
_cell.angle_beta   90.00
_cell.angle_gamma   90.00
#
_symmetry.space_group_name_H-M   'P 1'
#
loop_
_entity.id
_entity.type
_entity.pdbx_description
1 polymer ?
#
loop_
_entity_poly.entity_id
_entity_poly.type
_entity_poly.pdbx_seq_one_letter_code
_entity_poly.pdbx_strand_id
1 'polypeptide(L)'
;ARVGSICEELQRGLYAVGAELGTSPDAETAFVVTGDAQIGRLDHLIEELEDEVTMPAGFILPGATAASGALDLARAITRRAERRCVTLERSGGLGNPAVVRWLNRLSLLLFVLGRYEEQLAGRRAQPAKKSHPRRSS
;
A
#
# COMPACT_ATOMS: atom_id res chain seq x y z
N ALA A 1 -9.06 -14.55 7.45
CA ALA A 1 -8.27 -15.06 8.61
C ALA A 1 -6.88 -14.42 8.68
N ARG A 2 -6.05 -14.37 7.61
CA ARG A 2 -4.74 -13.66 7.61
C ARG A 2 -4.82 -12.21 7.12
N VAL A 3 -5.44 -11.97 5.96
CA VAL A 3 -5.55 -10.63 5.37
C VAL A 3 -6.27 -9.64 6.30
N GLY A 4 -7.32 -10.09 6.99
CA GLY A 4 -8.00 -9.29 8.01
C GLY A 4 -7.06 -8.82 9.14
N SER A 5 -6.24 -9.72 9.68
CA SER A 5 -5.28 -9.39 10.74
C SER A 5 -4.21 -8.41 10.24
N ILE A 6 -3.70 -8.58 9.02
CA ILE A 6 -2.78 -7.61 8.41
C ILE A 6 -3.49 -6.26 8.27
N CYS A 7 -4.71 -6.21 7.74
CA CYS A 7 -5.47 -4.96 7.62
C CYS A 7 -5.65 -4.25 8.96
N GLU A 8 -5.93 -4.97 10.05
CA GLU A 8 -6.01 -4.40 11.40
C GLU A 8 -4.66 -3.82 11.86
N GLU A 9 -3.55 -4.49 11.57
CA GLU A 9 -2.19 -3.97 11.82
C GLU A 9 -1.95 -2.66 11.04
N LEU A 10 -2.31 -2.63 9.75
CA LEU A 10 -2.17 -1.45 8.91
C LEU A 10 -3.05 -0.28 9.38
N GLN A 11 -4.26 -0.56 9.87
CA GLN A 11 -5.13 0.46 10.46
C GLN A 11 -4.51 1.09 11.70
N ARG A 12 -3.88 0.30 12.58
CA ARG A 12 -3.14 0.83 13.74
C ARG A 12 -1.94 1.68 13.32
N GLY A 13 -1.19 1.23 12.30
CA GLY A 13 -0.11 2.03 11.70
C GLY A 13 -0.62 3.37 11.15
N LEU A 14 -1.76 3.37 10.47
CA LEU A 14 -2.40 4.60 9.96
C LEU A 14 -2.85 5.55 11.08
N TYR A 15 -3.32 5.04 12.23
CA TYR A 15 -3.60 5.89 13.39
C TYR A 15 -2.33 6.59 13.91
N ALA A 16 -1.21 5.86 14.00
CA ALA A 16 0.06 6.43 14.41
C ALA A 16 0.56 7.50 13.42
N VAL A 17 0.52 7.21 12.11
CA VAL A 17 0.85 8.17 11.05
C VAL A 17 -0.06 9.39 11.10
N GLY A 18 -1.37 9.20 11.33
CA GLY A 18 -2.33 10.29 11.45
C GLY A 18 -2.06 11.19 12.66
N ALA A 19 -1.71 10.60 13.81
CA ALA A 19 -1.34 11.36 15.01
C ALA A 19 -0.03 12.15 14.80
N GLU A 20 0.96 11.55 14.13
CA GLU A 20 2.21 12.20 13.78
C GLU A 20 2.00 13.39 12.82
N LEU A 21 1.22 13.19 11.74
CA LEU A 21 0.86 14.27 10.80
C LEU A 21 0.00 15.37 11.42
N GLY A 22 -0.79 15.06 12.45
CA GLY A 22 -1.62 16.02 13.17
C GLY A 22 -0.87 16.82 14.23
N THR A 23 0.37 16.42 14.56
CA THR A 23 1.21 17.12 15.53
C THR A 23 1.92 18.30 14.86
N SER A 24 1.89 19.48 15.50
CA SER A 24 2.60 20.66 14.98
C SER A 24 4.10 20.38 14.86
N PRO A 25 4.76 20.79 13.77
CA PRO A 25 6.23 20.73 13.67
C PRO A 25 6.94 21.47 14.82
N ASP A 26 6.29 22.49 15.38
CA ASP A 26 6.82 23.34 16.45
C ASP A 26 6.47 22.83 17.86
N ALA A 27 5.87 21.64 17.99
CA ALA A 27 5.53 21.07 19.30
C ALA A 27 6.81 20.69 20.08
N GLU A 28 6.86 21.03 21.37
CA GLU A 28 7.98 20.68 22.27
C GLU A 28 8.27 19.17 22.32
N THR A 29 7.24 18.35 22.11
CA THR A 29 7.36 16.90 21.95
C THR A 29 6.73 16.48 20.62
N ALA A 30 7.56 16.26 19.61
CA ALA A 30 7.11 15.67 18.36
C ALA A 30 6.71 14.19 18.59
N PHE A 31 5.49 13.83 18.22
CA PHE A 31 5.05 12.43 18.19
C PHE A 31 5.58 11.78 16.92
N VAL A 32 6.79 11.24 16.96
CA VAL A 32 7.44 10.56 15.83
C VAL A 32 7.40 9.06 16.08
N VAL A 33 6.58 8.35 15.31
CA VAL A 33 6.45 6.88 15.41
C VAL A 33 6.85 6.21 14.10
N THR A 34 6.76 6.91 12.99
CA THR A 34 7.06 6.34 11.68
C THR A 34 8.57 6.35 11.44
N GLY A 35 9.19 5.17 11.45
CA GLY A 35 10.62 5.02 11.20
C GLY A 35 10.95 3.74 10.45
N ASP A 36 12.24 3.40 10.43
CA ASP A 36 12.76 2.27 9.65
C ASP A 36 12.19 0.93 10.12
N ALA A 37 11.86 0.77 11.41
CA ALA A 37 11.22 -0.43 11.92
C ALA A 37 9.81 -0.64 11.35
N GLN A 38 9.00 0.42 11.27
CA GLN A 38 7.64 0.37 10.73
C GLN A 38 7.65 0.18 9.21
N ILE A 39 8.64 0.74 8.52
CA ILE A 39 8.84 0.52 7.08
C ILE A 39 9.29 -0.92 6.83
N GLY A 40 10.30 -1.41 7.56
CA GLY A 40 10.81 -2.76 7.47
C GLY A 40 9.75 -3.82 7.77
N ARG A 41 8.80 -3.53 8.66
CA ARG A 41 7.64 -4.41 8.90
C ARG A 41 6.76 -4.56 7.65
N LEU A 42 6.54 -3.49 6.89
CA LEU A 42 5.80 -3.57 5.63
C LEU A 42 6.58 -4.30 4.55
N ASP A 43 7.88 -4.06 4.44
CA ASP A 43 8.76 -4.75 3.49
C ASP A 43 8.77 -6.27 3.76
N HIS A 44 8.88 -6.69 5.03
CA HIS A 44 8.79 -8.11 5.41
C HIS A 44 7.45 -8.75 5.02
N LEU A 45 6.34 -8.06 5.25
CA LEU A 45 5.01 -8.55 4.84
C LEU A 45 4.88 -8.65 3.32
N ILE A 46 5.49 -7.73 2.57
CA ILE A 46 5.52 -7.76 1.11
C ILE A 46 6.29 -9.01 0.64
N GLU A 47 7.50 -9.22 1.14
CA GLU A 47 8.34 -10.37 0.81
C GLU A 47 7.62 -11.70 1.11
N GLU A 48 7.08 -11.86 2.32
CA GLU A 48 6.32 -13.06 2.70
C GLU A 48 5.13 -13.35 1.76
N LEU A 49 4.39 -12.31 1.36
CA LEU A 49 3.22 -12.49 0.51
C LEU A 49 3.60 -12.71 -0.96
N GLU A 50 4.65 -12.07 -1.45
CA GLU A 50 5.18 -12.25 -2.81
C GLU A 50 5.71 -13.68 -3.02
N ASP A 51 6.27 -14.31 -1.99
CA ASP A 51 6.67 -15.72 -2.03
C ASP A 51 5.47 -16.68 -2.15
N GLU A 52 4.29 -16.24 -1.73
CA GLU A 52 3.07 -17.06 -1.73
C GLU A 52 2.14 -16.78 -2.93
N VAL A 53 2.32 -15.66 -3.65
CA VAL A 53 1.43 -15.24 -4.73
C VAL A 53 2.16 -15.13 -6.07
N THR A 54 1.54 -15.63 -7.14
CA THR A 54 2.08 -15.38 -8.49
C THR A 54 1.78 -13.94 -8.91
N MET A 55 2.80 -13.08 -8.88
CA MET A 55 2.66 -11.67 -9.23
C MET A 55 2.47 -11.45 -10.75
N PRO A 56 1.57 -10.53 -11.17
CA PRO A 56 1.32 -10.28 -12.58
C PRO A 56 2.50 -9.54 -13.23
N ALA A 57 2.87 -9.95 -14.45
CA ALA A 57 3.99 -9.37 -15.20
C ALA A 57 3.70 -7.98 -15.82
N GLY A 58 2.59 -7.32 -15.46
CA GLY A 58 2.20 -6.05 -16.05
C GLY A 58 0.98 -5.42 -15.38
N PHE A 59 0.47 -4.35 -15.99
CA PHE A 59 -0.71 -3.66 -15.47
C PHE A 59 -1.95 -4.55 -15.48
N ILE A 60 -2.73 -4.43 -14.42
CA ILE A 60 -3.97 -5.18 -14.21
C ILE A 60 -5.17 -4.25 -14.06
N LEU A 61 -6.36 -4.78 -14.33
CA LEU A 61 -7.62 -4.16 -13.93
C LEU A 61 -7.90 -4.49 -12.45
N PRO A 62 -8.24 -3.49 -11.61
CA PRO A 62 -8.46 -3.71 -10.19
C PRO A 62 -9.77 -4.46 -9.93
N GLY A 63 -9.82 -5.19 -8.81
CA GLY A 63 -11.07 -5.74 -8.28
C GLY A 63 -11.60 -7.00 -8.97
N ALA A 64 -10.76 -8.00 -9.23
CA ALA A 64 -11.25 -9.30 -9.70
C ALA A 64 -12.14 -10.03 -8.67
N THR A 65 -12.09 -9.64 -7.39
CA THR A 65 -13.02 -10.03 -6.32
C THR A 65 -13.48 -8.80 -5.52
N ALA A 66 -14.52 -8.96 -4.68
CA ALA A 66 -14.96 -7.88 -3.79
C ALA A 66 -13.86 -7.47 -2.79
N ALA A 67 -13.15 -8.45 -2.22
CA ALA A 67 -12.03 -8.22 -1.31
C ALA A 67 -10.86 -7.51 -2.02
N SER A 68 -10.46 -7.99 -3.20
CA SER A 68 -9.38 -7.36 -3.96
C SER A 68 -9.75 -5.97 -4.45
N GLY A 69 -11.03 -5.74 -4.77
CA GLY A 69 -11.56 -4.42 -5.13
C GLY A 69 -11.48 -3.42 -3.97
N ALA A 70 -11.83 -3.85 -2.75
CA ALA A 70 -11.68 -3.02 -1.55
C ALA A 70 -10.21 -2.68 -1.28
N LEU A 71 -9.29 -3.64 -1.44
CA LEU A 71 -7.85 -3.43 -1.28
C LEU A 71 -7.27 -2.49 -2.35
N ASP A 72 -7.69 -2.62 -3.61
CA ASP A 72 -7.30 -1.72 -4.69
C ASP A 72 -7.84 -0.30 -4.49
N LEU A 73 -9.06 -0.15 -3.95
CA LEU A 73 -9.60 1.15 -3.54
C LEU A 73 -8.78 1.77 -2.41
N ALA A 74 -8.50 0.99 -1.36
CA ALA A 74 -7.64 1.41 -0.25
C ALA A 74 -6.28 1.88 -0.77
N ARG A 75 -5.66 1.12 -1.69
CA ARG A 75 -4.40 1.48 -2.35
C ARG A 75 -4.50 2.82 -3.08
N ALA A 76 -5.57 3.07 -3.84
CA ALA A 76 -5.76 4.34 -4.53
C ALA A 76 -5.86 5.52 -3.55
N ILE A 77 -6.53 5.32 -2.40
CA ILE A 77 -6.64 6.32 -1.33
C ILE A 77 -5.27 6.53 -0.65
N THR A 78 -4.52 5.49 -0.34
CA THR A 78 -3.16 5.57 0.21
C THR A 78 -2.25 6.36 -0.71
N ARG A 79 -2.26 6.09 -2.02
CA ARG A 79 -1.47 6.88 -2.99
C ARG A 79 -1.91 8.35 -3.05
N ARG A 80 -3.19 8.66 -2.79
CA ARG A 80 -3.66 10.04 -2.66
C ARG A 80 -3.11 10.71 -1.40
N ALA A 81 -3.07 10.00 -0.27
CA ALA A 81 -2.45 10.49 0.96
C ALA A 81 -0.93 10.70 0.79
N GLU A 82 -0.23 9.76 0.16
CA GLU A 82 1.20 9.88 -0.21
C GLU A 82 1.47 11.18 -0.97
N ARG A 83 0.70 11.46 -2.03
CA ARG A 83 0.84 12.71 -2.81
C ARG A 83 0.61 13.98 -1.99
N ARG A 84 -0.32 13.95 -1.02
CA ARG A 84 -0.55 15.08 -0.11
C ARG A 84 0.64 15.27 0.82
N CYS A 85 1.20 14.19 1.38
CA CYS A 85 2.39 14.24 2.23
C CYS A 85 3.62 14.73 1.45
N VAL A 86 3.83 14.29 0.21
CA VAL A 86 4.89 14.81 -0.67
C VAL A 86 4.72 16.31 -0.94
N THR A 87 3.48 16.78 -1.12
CA THR A 87 3.22 18.21 -1.29
C THR A 87 3.59 18.99 -0.03
N LEU A 88 3.22 18.48 1.14
CA LEU A 88 3.53 19.06 2.45
C LEU A 88 5.04 19.07 2.73
N GLU A 89 5.74 17.99 2.38
CA GLU A 89 7.19 17.87 2.45
C GLU A 89 7.88 18.94 1.61
N ARG A 90 7.44 19.11 0.36
CA ARG A 90 7.99 20.13 -0.55
C ARG A 90 7.75 21.56 -0.08
N SER A 91 6.70 21.81 0.69
CA SER A 91 6.45 23.11 1.31
C SER A 91 7.14 23.28 2.67
N GLY A 92 7.95 22.31 3.11
CA GLY A 92 8.64 22.35 4.40
C GLY A 92 7.75 22.09 5.62
N GLY A 93 6.51 21.64 5.42
CA GLY A 93 5.53 21.43 6.49
C GLY A 93 5.49 20.00 7.03
N LEU A 94 6.31 19.08 6.50
CA LEU A 94 6.39 17.70 6.97
C LEU A 94 7.65 17.54 7.83
N GLY A 95 7.47 17.27 9.13
CA GLY A 95 8.59 17.08 10.05
C GLY A 95 9.35 15.76 9.87
N ASN A 96 8.71 14.72 9.32
CA ASN A 96 9.33 13.40 9.13
C ASN A 96 9.07 12.81 7.72
N PRO A 97 10.10 12.70 6.86
CA PRO A 97 9.98 12.13 5.52
C PRO A 97 9.73 10.60 5.52
N ALA A 98 9.94 9.91 6.64
CA ALA A 98 9.64 8.48 6.75
C ALA A 98 8.15 8.18 6.54
N VAL A 99 7.26 9.13 6.82
CA VAL A 99 5.82 9.00 6.53
C VAL A 99 5.54 8.77 5.05
N VAL A 100 6.23 9.51 4.16
CA VAL A 100 6.09 9.33 2.71
C VAL A 100 6.55 7.93 2.29
N ARG A 101 7.70 7.47 2.83
CA ARG A 101 8.22 6.13 2.56
C ARG A 101 7.27 5.04 3.05
N TRP A 102 6.71 5.21 4.23
CA TRP A 102 5.77 4.25 4.81
C TRP A 102 4.47 4.16 3.98
N LEU A 103 3.89 5.29 3.56
CA LEU A 103 2.71 5.31 2.69
C LEU A 103 2.98 4.68 1.31
N ASN A 104 4.20 4.87 0.78
CA ASN A 104 4.65 4.22 -0.44
C ASN A 104 4.62 2.69 -0.32
N ARG A 105 5.24 2.15 0.75
CA ARG A 105 5.25 0.70 1.05
C ARG A 105 3.87 0.16 1.34
N LEU A 106 3.04 0.88 2.10
CA LEU A 106 1.65 0.50 2.34
C LEU A 106 0.89 0.34 1.01
N SER A 107 1.13 1.22 0.04
CA SER A 107 0.47 1.12 -1.27
C SER A 107 0.91 -0.12 -2.07
N LEU A 108 2.15 -0.57 -1.92
CA LEU A 108 2.64 -1.81 -2.52
C LEU A 108 2.06 -3.03 -1.79
N LEU A 109 2.09 -3.04 -0.46
CA LEU A 109 1.51 -4.13 0.33
C LEU A 109 0.01 -4.32 0.03
N LEU A 110 -0.76 -3.24 -0.08
CA LEU A 110 -2.18 -3.32 -0.47
C LEU A 110 -2.37 -3.90 -1.89
N PHE A 111 -1.43 -3.65 -2.80
CA PHE A 111 -1.44 -4.28 -4.13
C PHE A 111 -1.20 -5.78 -4.03
N VAL A 112 -0.17 -6.20 -3.29
CA VAL A 112 0.19 -7.62 -3.09
C VAL A 112 -0.95 -8.36 -2.39
N LEU A 113 -1.53 -7.80 -1.32
CA LEU A 113 -2.69 -8.36 -0.63
C LEU A 113 -3.88 -8.55 -1.58
N GLY A 114 -4.11 -7.59 -2.50
CA GLY A 114 -5.16 -7.72 -3.51
C GLY A 114 -4.95 -8.93 -4.41
N ARG A 115 -3.71 -9.20 -4.83
CA ARG A 115 -3.36 -10.37 -5.64
C ARG A 115 -3.45 -11.68 -4.83
N TYR A 116 -3.03 -11.64 -3.57
CA TYR A 116 -3.10 -12.77 -2.66
C TYR A 116 -4.57 -13.20 -2.43
N GLU A 117 -5.48 -12.25 -2.17
CA GLU A 117 -6.93 -12.52 -2.06
C GLU A 117 -7.53 -13.09 -3.34
N GLU A 118 -7.11 -12.61 -4.51
CA GLU A 118 -7.55 -13.17 -5.78
C GLU A 118 -7.14 -14.63 -5.92
N GLN A 119 -5.88 -14.94 -5.62
CA GLN A 119 -5.35 -16.31 -5.68
C GLN A 119 -6.10 -17.25 -4.72
N LEU A 120 -6.33 -16.83 -3.47
CA LEU A 120 -7.12 -17.60 -2.50
C LEU A 120 -8.54 -17.87 -2.98
N ALA A 121 -9.15 -16.92 -3.69
CA ALA A 121 -10.48 -17.05 -4.27
C ALA A 121 -10.50 -17.82 -5.61
N GLY A 122 -9.35 -18.34 -6.08
CA GLY A 122 -9.24 -19.01 -7.39
C GLY A 122 -9.48 -18.07 -8.58
N ARG A 123 -9.33 -16.76 -8.37
CA ARG A 123 -9.50 -15.70 -9.36
C ARG A 123 -8.13 -15.12 -9.71
N ARG A 124 -8.03 -14.44 -10.86
CA ARG A 124 -6.82 -13.73 -11.26
C ARG A 124 -7.18 -12.35 -11.77
N ALA A 125 -6.38 -11.35 -11.41
CA ALA A 125 -6.52 -10.04 -12.01
C ALA A 125 -6.40 -10.11 -13.54
N GLN A 126 -7.28 -9.39 -14.23
CA GLN A 126 -7.24 -9.32 -15.68
C GLN A 126 -6.13 -8.36 -16.11
N PRO A 127 -5.30 -8.73 -17.11
CA PRO A 127 -4.36 -7.79 -17.70
C PRO A 127 -5.08 -6.57 -18.28
N ALA A 128 -4.54 -5.37 -18.05
CA ALA A 128 -5.14 -4.12 -18.54
C ALA A 128 -5.05 -3.99 -20.07
N LYS A 129 -4.00 -4.58 -20.68
CA LYS A 129 -3.89 -4.68 -22.14
C LYS A 129 -4.53 -5.97 -22.61
N LYS A 130 -5.43 -5.88 -23.60
CA LYS A 130 -5.93 -7.05 -24.32
C LYS A 130 -4.76 -7.66 -25.11
N SER A 131 -4.53 -8.97 -24.96
CA SER A 131 -3.58 -9.68 -25.83
C SER A 131 -4.06 -9.57 -27.26
N HIS A 132 -3.28 -8.92 -28.13
CA HIS A 132 -3.49 -9.05 -29.56
C HIS A 132 -2.94 -10.40 -29.99
N PRO A 133 -3.70 -11.24 -30.71
CA PRO A 133 -3.11 -12.42 -31.32
C PRO A 133 -1.96 -11.96 -32.22
N ARG A 134 -0.77 -12.54 -32.06
CA ARG A 134 0.38 -12.25 -32.93
C ARG A 134 -0.10 -12.47 -34.36
N ARG A 135 -0.06 -11.44 -35.21
CA ARG A 135 -0.23 -11.60 -36.65
C ARG A 135 0.84 -12.61 -37.09
N SER A 136 0.41 -13.79 -37.51
CA SER A 136 1.26 -14.72 -38.24
C SER A 136 1.66 -14.03 -39.54
N SER A 137 2.93 -13.68 -39.64
CA SER A 137 3.61 -13.33 -40.90
C SER A 137 3.79 -14.56 -41.76
#